data_AF-A0AAU6X5S3-F1
#
_entry.id   AF-A0AAU6X5S3-F1
#
_cell.length_a   1.000
_cell.length_b   1.000
_cell.length_c   1.000
_cell.angle_alpha   90.00
_cell.angle_beta   90.00
_cell.angle_gamma   90.00
#
_symmetry.space_group_name_H-M   'P 1'
#
loop_
_entity.id
_entity.type
_entity.pdbx_description
1 polymer ?
#
loop_
_entity_poly.entity_id
_entity_poly.type
_entity_poly.pdbx_seq_one_letter_code
_entity_poly.pdbx_strand_id
1 'polypeptide(L)'
;MKWLLTAQNIRQMLLLAGVGQVILSLGSLAIPHILSWRKELAKVQPLIRQMFWTYAAYILVINFCFALVSLLARYDLTNKSTLAVLVNAFIALYWISRIGIQFLYFDRSHFPGGIWHKVGEVLLVALFFLLSIVYSCAFYFNLTQS
;
A
#
# COMPACT_ATOMS: atom_id res chain seq x y z
N MET A 1 22.03 10.40 -7.25
CA MET A 1 21.30 9.11 -7.34
C MET A 1 22.07 7.92 -6.74
N LYS A 2 23.32 7.63 -7.16
CA LYS A 2 24.08 6.43 -6.72
C LYS A 2 24.28 6.29 -5.20
N TRP A 3 24.39 7.39 -4.45
CA TRP A 3 24.57 7.37 -2.99
C TRP A 3 23.32 6.94 -2.20
N LEU A 4 22.12 7.05 -2.78
CA LEU A 4 20.87 6.66 -2.12
C LEU A 4 20.58 5.16 -2.27
N LEU A 5 21.06 4.54 -3.35
CA LEU A 5 20.78 3.15 -3.72
C LEU A 5 21.83 2.18 -3.13
N THR A 6 22.20 2.35 -1.87
CA THR A 6 22.99 1.33 -1.16
C THR A 6 22.06 0.27 -0.57
N ALA A 7 22.55 -0.97 -0.44
CA ALA A 7 21.75 -2.05 0.16
C ALA A 7 21.22 -1.68 1.55
N GLN A 8 22.03 -0.98 2.34
CA GLN A 8 21.66 -0.54 3.68
C GLN A 8 20.52 0.49 3.66
N ASN A 9 20.61 1.50 2.80
CA ASN A 9 19.58 2.52 2.67
C ASN A 9 18.25 1.91 2.20
N ILE A 10 18.28 1.03 1.20
CA ILE A 10 17.06 0.34 0.72
C ILE A 10 16.43 -0.50 1.83
N ARG A 11 17.22 -1.22 2.63
CA ARG A 11 16.70 -2.00 3.77
C ARG A 11 16.03 -1.12 4.82
N GLN A 12 16.58 0.06 5.11
CA GLN A 12 15.97 1.02 6.02
C GLN A 12 14.67 1.58 5.46
N MET A 13 14.63 1.89 4.16
CA MET A 13 13.42 2.31 3.47
C MET A 13 12.34 1.22 3.49
N LEU A 14 12.71 -0.04 3.24
CA LEU A 14 11.81 -1.19 3.33
C LEU A 14 11.29 -1.41 4.76
N LEU A 15 12.13 -1.20 5.78
CA LEU A 15 11.71 -1.26 7.18
C LEU A 15 10.63 -0.20 7.47
N LEU A 16 10.88 1.06 7.09
CA LEU A 16 9.91 2.15 7.27
C LEU A 16 8.62 1.91 6.47
N ALA A 17 8.74 1.41 5.23
CA ALA A 17 7.60 1.02 4.40
C ALA A 17 6.80 -0.13 5.05
N GLY A 18 7.49 -1.10 5.65
CA GLY A 18 6.87 -2.19 6.41
C GLY A 18 6.07 -1.67 7.60
N VAL A 19 6.67 -0.79 8.43
CA VAL A 19 5.97 -0.15 9.56
C VAL A 19 4.77 0.67 9.09
N GLY A 20 4.93 1.46 8.03
CA GLY A 20 3.85 2.24 7.43
C GLY A 20 2.68 1.37 6.97
N GLN A 21 2.96 0.22 6.37
CA GLN A 21 1.92 -0.72 5.96
C GLN A 21 1.25 -1.43 7.14
N VAL A 22 1.96 -1.73 8.23
CA VAL A 22 1.32 -2.22 9.47
C VAL A 22 0.33 -1.19 10.00
N ILE A 23 0.76 0.08 10.12
CA ILE A 23 -0.11 1.18 10.57
C ILE A 23 -1.31 1.33 9.64
N LEU A 24 -1.10 1.28 8.32
CA LEU A 24 -2.16 1.33 7.32
C LEU A 24 -3.16 0.19 7.50
N SER A 25 -2.70 -1.05 7.65
CA SER A 25 -3.58 -2.21 7.81
C SER A 25 -4.37 -2.14 9.11
N LEU A 26 -3.74 -1.76 10.23
CA LEU A 26 -4.43 -1.58 11.50
C LEU A 26 -5.44 -0.42 11.44
N GLY A 27 -5.07 0.71 10.86
CA GLY A 27 -5.99 1.83 10.63
C GLY A 27 -7.17 1.46 9.73
N SER A 28 -6.93 0.57 8.74
CA SER A 28 -7.98 0.10 7.82
C SER A 28 -9.09 -0.70 8.51
N LEU A 29 -8.82 -1.31 9.67
CA LEU A 29 -9.84 -2.01 10.46
C LEU A 29 -10.88 -1.05 11.06
N ALA A 30 -10.53 0.23 11.26
CA ALA A 30 -11.46 1.23 11.79
C ALA A 30 -12.37 1.85 10.72
N ILE A 31 -11.97 1.79 9.44
CA ILE A 31 -12.68 2.40 8.31
C ILE A 31 -14.15 1.94 8.20
N PRO A 32 -14.48 0.63 8.33
CA PRO A 32 -15.86 0.19 8.22
C PRO A 32 -16.80 0.80 9.26
N HIS A 33 -16.26 1.13 10.44
CA HIS A 33 -17.00 1.78 11.52
C HIS A 33 -17.14 3.29 11.26
N ILE A 34 -16.02 3.96 10.95
CA ILE A 34 -15.98 5.42 10.69
C ILE A 34 -16.91 5.82 9.54
N LEU A 35 -16.93 5.03 8.46
CA LEU A 35 -17.74 5.30 7.28
C LEU A 35 -19.11 4.61 7.31
N SER A 36 -19.50 4.02 8.45
CA SER A 36 -20.80 3.35 8.62
C SER A 36 -21.13 2.35 7.50
N TRP A 37 -20.15 1.55 7.08
CA TRP A 37 -20.29 0.62 5.93
C TRP A 37 -21.49 -0.31 6.06
N ARG A 38 -21.82 -0.75 7.27
CA ARG A 38 -23.00 -1.59 7.51
C ARG A 38 -24.30 -0.91 7.08
N LYS A 39 -24.44 0.40 7.35
CA LYS A 39 -25.63 1.20 6.99
C LYS A 39 -25.66 1.48 5.49
N GLU A 40 -24.52 1.84 4.90
CA GLU A 40 -24.45 2.18 3.48
C GLU A 40 -24.60 0.94 2.59
N LEU A 41 -23.93 -0.16 2.92
CA LEU A 41 -24.04 -1.42 2.17
C LEU A 41 -25.36 -2.14 2.39
N ALA A 42 -26.19 -1.74 3.36
CA ALA A 42 -27.55 -2.27 3.49
C ALA A 42 -28.46 -1.84 2.32
N LYS A 43 -28.10 -0.76 1.61
CA LYS A 43 -28.87 -0.20 0.49
C LYS A 43 -28.62 -0.90 -0.85
N VAL A 44 -27.60 -1.76 -0.93
CA VAL A 44 -27.21 -2.47 -2.16
C VAL A 44 -27.68 -3.92 -2.13
N GLN A 45 -27.71 -4.57 -3.31
CA GLN A 45 -28.04 -5.98 -3.43
C GLN A 45 -27.10 -6.86 -2.57
N PRO A 46 -27.59 -7.94 -1.94
CA PRO A 46 -26.79 -8.79 -1.06
C PRO A 46 -25.49 -9.32 -1.68
N LEU A 47 -25.53 -9.69 -2.97
CA LEU A 47 -24.36 -10.17 -3.70
C LEU A 47 -23.26 -9.10 -3.80
N ILE A 48 -23.64 -7.86 -4.17
CA ILE A 48 -22.71 -6.73 -4.26
C ILE A 48 -22.08 -6.43 -2.89
N ARG A 49 -22.89 -6.46 -1.82
CA ARG A 49 -22.39 -6.29 -0.45
C ARG A 49 -21.37 -7.36 -0.08
N GLN A 50 -21.62 -8.63 -0.41
CA GLN A 50 -20.70 -9.72 -0.12
C GLN A 50 -19.38 -9.54 -0.88
N MET A 51 -19.43 -9.25 -2.19
CA MET A 51 -18.22 -9.00 -2.98
C MET A 51 -17.39 -7.85 -2.41
N PHE A 52 -18.04 -6.75 -2.01
CA PHE A 52 -17.36 -5.60 -1.41
C PHE A 52 -16.57 -5.98 -0.14
N TRP A 53 -17.19 -6.74 0.76
CA TRP A 53 -16.51 -7.23 1.97
C TRP A 53 -15.37 -8.20 1.64
N THR A 54 -15.55 -9.09 0.67
CA THR A 54 -14.50 -10.00 0.21
C THR A 54 -13.29 -9.23 -0.32
N TYR A 55 -13.51 -8.24 -1.19
CA TYR A 55 -12.43 -7.42 -1.72
C TYR A 55 -11.75 -6.58 -0.64
N ALA A 56 -12.51 -6.00 0.29
CA ALA A 56 -11.94 -5.28 1.43
C ALA A 56 -11.04 -6.19 2.29
N ALA A 57 -11.47 -7.43 2.56
CA ALA A 57 -10.68 -8.39 3.30
C ALA A 57 -9.39 -8.79 2.53
N TYR A 58 -9.50 -9.06 1.23
CA TYR A 58 -8.33 -9.39 0.40
C TYR A 58 -7.31 -8.25 0.36
N ILE A 59 -7.77 -7.00 0.20
CA ILE A 59 -6.92 -5.81 0.22
C ILE A 59 -6.23 -5.64 1.57
N LEU A 60 -6.95 -5.83 2.67
CA LEU A 60 -6.37 -5.75 4.01
C LEU A 60 -5.27 -6.79 4.21
N VAL A 61 -5.56 -8.05 3.86
CA VAL A 61 -4.63 -9.17 4.03
C VAL A 61 -3.38 -8.95 3.17
N ILE A 62 -3.51 -8.60 1.90
CA ILE A 62 -2.34 -8.42 1.03
C ILE A 62 -1.44 -7.27 1.51
N ASN A 63 -2.01 -6.15 1.96
CA ASN A 63 -1.25 -5.03 2.52
C ASN A 63 -0.49 -5.44 3.79
N PHE A 64 -1.15 -6.24 4.64
CA PHE A 64 -0.48 -6.78 5.83
C PHE A 64 0.64 -7.77 5.46
N CYS A 65 0.45 -8.62 4.46
CA CYS A 65 1.50 -9.51 3.96
C CYS A 65 2.70 -8.73 3.42
N PHE A 66 2.49 -7.65 2.65
CA PHE A 66 3.58 -6.79 2.19
C PHE A 66 4.33 -6.14 3.35
N ALA A 67 3.61 -5.74 4.40
CA ALA A 67 4.21 -5.25 5.62
C ALA A 67 5.15 -6.31 6.24
N LEU A 68 4.66 -7.54 6.43
CA LEU A 68 5.44 -8.64 7.01
C LEU A 68 6.68 -8.97 6.17
N VAL A 69 6.54 -9.12 4.85
CA VAL A 69 7.67 -9.41 3.96
C VAL A 69 8.72 -8.30 4.05
N SER A 70 8.29 -7.05 4.16
CA SER A 70 9.22 -5.90 4.24
C SER A 70 9.91 -5.76 5.59
N LEU A 71 9.27 -6.23 6.67
CA LEU A 71 9.86 -6.22 8.01
C LEU A 71 10.79 -7.41 8.23
N LEU A 72 10.35 -8.60 7.84
CA LEU A 72 11.00 -9.88 8.15
C LEU A 72 12.03 -10.29 7.09
N ALA A 73 11.75 -10.05 5.81
CA ALA A 73 12.55 -10.54 4.68
C ALA A 73 13.29 -9.42 3.94
N ARG A 74 13.57 -8.28 4.59
CA ARG A 74 14.25 -7.12 3.96
C ARG A 74 15.64 -7.45 3.38
N TYR A 75 16.34 -8.40 3.99
CA TYR A 75 17.64 -8.87 3.49
C TYR A 75 17.46 -9.67 2.19
N ASP A 76 16.46 -10.54 2.14
CA ASP A 76 16.10 -11.29 0.94
C ASP A 76 15.56 -10.39 -0.17
N LEU A 77 14.75 -9.38 0.16
CA LEU A 77 14.29 -8.37 -0.79
C LEU A 77 15.41 -7.50 -1.39
N THR A 78 16.63 -7.59 -0.85
CA THR A 78 17.81 -6.84 -1.33
C THR A 78 18.97 -7.74 -1.71
N ASN A 79 18.72 -9.05 -1.87
CA ASN A 79 19.76 -10.04 -2.18
C ASN A 79 20.04 -10.21 -3.69
N LYS A 80 19.39 -9.43 -4.56
CA LYS A 80 19.55 -9.45 -6.02
C LYS A 80 19.14 -10.75 -6.71
N SER A 81 18.44 -11.63 -6.01
CA SER A 81 17.81 -12.79 -6.63
C SER A 81 16.67 -12.37 -7.56
N THR A 82 16.35 -13.23 -8.53
CA THR A 82 15.15 -13.08 -9.37
C THR A 82 13.88 -12.92 -8.52
N LEU A 83 13.79 -13.63 -7.39
CA LEU A 83 12.67 -13.50 -6.46
C LEU A 83 12.58 -12.09 -5.87
N ALA A 84 13.71 -11.52 -5.44
CA ALA A 84 13.75 -10.15 -4.93
C ALA A 84 13.30 -9.13 -5.99
N VAL A 85 13.74 -9.31 -7.24
CA VAL A 85 13.31 -8.47 -8.37
C VAL A 85 11.79 -8.55 -8.56
N LEU A 86 11.25 -9.76 -8.71
CA LEU A 86 9.83 -9.99 -8.99
C LEU A 86 8.92 -9.52 -7.86
N VAL A 87 9.29 -9.80 -6.60
CA VAL A 87 8.49 -9.38 -5.45
C VAL A 87 8.48 -7.86 -5.31
N ASN A 88 9.64 -7.19 -5.42
CA ASN A 88 9.67 -5.74 -5.37
C ASN A 88 8.92 -5.10 -6.54
N ALA A 89 9.02 -5.65 -7.75
CA ALA A 89 8.26 -5.20 -8.92
C ALA A 89 6.74 -5.35 -8.69
N PHE A 90 6.31 -6.49 -8.17
CA PHE A 90 4.92 -6.77 -7.86
C PHE A 90 4.34 -5.76 -6.86
N ILE A 91 5.04 -5.52 -5.75
CA ILE A 91 4.59 -4.57 -4.73
C ILE A 91 4.63 -3.13 -5.27
N ALA A 92 5.64 -2.76 -6.05
CA ALA A 92 5.70 -1.45 -6.71
C ALA A 92 4.49 -1.23 -7.64
N LEU A 93 4.18 -2.21 -8.50
CA LEU A 93 3.06 -2.15 -9.42
C LEU A 93 1.73 -2.06 -8.66
N TYR A 94 1.56 -2.81 -7.58
CA TYR A 94 0.38 -2.73 -6.73
C TYR A 94 0.16 -1.30 -6.21
N TRP A 95 1.17 -0.68 -5.61
CA TRP A 95 1.04 0.67 -5.05
C TRP A 95 0.87 1.75 -6.12
N ILE A 96 1.60 1.64 -7.24
CA ILE A 96 1.43 2.56 -8.38
C ILE A 96 0.00 2.47 -8.93
N SER A 97 -0.53 1.25 -9.09
CA SER A 97 -1.91 1.05 -9.53
C SER A 97 -2.90 1.65 -8.53
N ARG A 98 -2.64 1.52 -7.23
CA ARG A 98 -3.49 2.12 -6.18
C ARG A 98 -3.55 3.64 -6.28
N ILE A 99 -2.41 4.29 -6.56
CA ILE A 99 -2.34 5.74 -6.85
C ILE A 99 -3.13 6.06 -8.13
N GLY A 100 -2.91 5.30 -9.20
CA GLY A 100 -3.64 5.47 -10.46
C GLY A 100 -5.15 5.47 -10.25
N ILE A 101 -5.69 4.49 -9.53
CA ILE A 101 -7.12 4.41 -9.19
C ILE A 101 -7.58 5.63 -8.38
N GLN A 102 -6.75 6.11 -7.43
CA GLN A 102 -7.08 7.26 -6.57
C GLN A 102 -7.27 8.59 -7.34
N PHE A 103 -6.58 8.76 -8.46
CA PHE A 103 -6.61 10.00 -9.24
C PHE A 103 -7.37 9.89 -10.57
N LEU A 104 -7.43 8.69 -11.16
CA LEU A 104 -8.05 8.47 -12.47
C LEU A 104 -9.49 7.95 -12.36
N TYR A 105 -9.86 7.30 -11.26
CA TYR A 105 -11.17 6.64 -11.11
C TYR A 105 -12.03 7.24 -10.01
N PHE A 106 -11.44 7.62 -8.87
CA PHE A 106 -12.23 8.17 -7.76
C PHE A 106 -12.60 9.64 -7.99
N ASP A 107 -13.90 9.90 -8.13
CA ASP A 107 -14.45 11.25 -8.11
C ASP A 107 -14.44 11.81 -6.67
N ARG A 108 -13.76 12.94 -6.47
CA ARG A 108 -13.61 13.60 -5.16
C ARG A 108 -14.72 14.61 -4.87
N SER A 109 -15.64 14.83 -5.81
CA SER A 109 -16.69 15.85 -5.73
C SER A 109 -17.62 15.72 -4.52
N HIS A 110 -17.75 14.51 -3.95
CA HIS A 110 -18.67 14.23 -2.83
C HIS A 110 -17.97 13.83 -1.52
N PHE A 111 -16.68 14.13 -1.36
CA PHE A 111 -15.98 13.80 -0.11
C PHE A 111 -16.57 14.58 1.08
N PRO A 112 -16.80 13.90 2.24
CA PRO A 112 -17.37 14.55 3.41
C PRO A 112 -16.48 15.71 3.87
N GLY A 113 -17.12 16.87 4.11
CA GLY A 113 -16.44 18.08 4.58
C GLY A 113 -15.86 17.86 5.98
N GLY A 114 -14.56 18.12 6.16
CA GLY A 114 -13.89 18.08 7.46
C GLY A 114 -12.38 18.09 7.35
N ILE A 115 -11.70 18.88 8.19
CA ILE A 115 -10.23 19.02 8.16
C ILE A 115 -9.55 17.68 8.45
N TRP A 116 -10.07 16.89 9.40
CA TRP A 116 -9.53 15.58 9.76
C TRP A 116 -9.59 14.55 8.62
N HIS A 117 -10.68 14.54 7.84
CA HIS A 117 -10.82 13.65 6.68
C HIS A 117 -9.83 14.03 5.57
N LYS A 118 -9.65 15.34 5.32
CA LYS A 118 -8.66 15.83 4.36
C LYS A 118 -7.23 15.50 4.78
N VAL A 119 -6.88 15.69 6.06
CA VAL A 119 -5.55 15.34 6.57
C VAL A 119 -5.30 13.83 6.45
N GLY A 120 -6.29 13.01 6.81
CA GLY A 120 -6.20 11.56 6.65
C GLY A 120 -6.00 11.14 5.19
N GLU A 121 -6.75 11.74 4.26
CA GLU A 121 -6.58 11.50 2.82
C GLU A 121 -5.18 11.86 2.34
N VAL A 122 -4.67 13.06 2.68
CA VAL A 122 -3.34 13.52 2.28
C VAL A 122 -2.25 12.59 2.83
N LEU A 123 -2.34 12.20 4.10
CA LEU A 123 -1.39 11.28 4.72
C LEU A 123 -1.40 9.89 4.04
N LEU A 124 -2.58 9.36 3.72
CA LEU A 124 -2.71 8.08 3.02
C LEU A 124 -2.15 8.15 1.61
N VAL A 125 -2.45 9.21 0.87
CA VAL A 125 -1.92 9.44 -0.48
C VAL A 125 -0.40 9.56 -0.44
N ALA A 126 0.15 10.34 0.49
CA ALA A 126 1.59 10.49 0.68
C ALA A 126 2.24 9.15 1.02
N LEU A 127 1.60 8.33 1.86
CA LEU A 127 2.06 6.97 2.15
C LEU A 127 2.09 6.11 0.88
N PHE A 128 1.05 6.13 0.04
CA PHE A 128 1.03 5.35 -1.19
C PHE A 128 2.16 5.76 -2.15
N PHE A 129 2.40 7.07 -2.32
CA PHE A 129 3.55 7.56 -3.10
C PHE A 129 4.88 7.09 -2.54
N LEU A 130 5.06 7.18 -1.21
CA LEU A 130 6.26 6.69 -0.55
C LEU A 130 6.47 5.20 -0.83
N LEU A 131 5.43 4.37 -0.67
CA LEU A 131 5.51 2.94 -0.93
C LEU A 131 5.87 2.65 -2.40
N SER A 132 5.20 3.30 -3.35
CA SER A 132 5.53 3.20 -4.78
C SER A 132 6.99 3.53 -5.08
N ILE A 133 7.52 4.60 -4.50
CA ILE A 133 8.92 5.02 -4.70
C ILE A 133 9.87 3.98 -4.08
N VAL A 134 9.63 3.57 -2.83
CA VAL A 134 10.52 2.64 -2.10
C VAL A 134 10.66 1.32 -2.86
N TYR A 135 9.55 0.70 -3.26
CA TYR A 135 9.61 -0.58 -3.97
C TYR A 135 10.14 -0.45 -5.39
N SER A 136 9.89 0.67 -6.07
CA SER A 136 10.51 0.93 -7.39
C SER A 136 12.03 1.09 -7.28
N CYS A 137 12.52 1.78 -6.24
CA CYS A 137 13.94 1.89 -5.96
C CYS A 137 14.55 0.53 -5.59
N ALA A 138 13.86 -0.29 -4.78
CA ALA A 138 14.30 -1.62 -4.43
C ALA A 138 14.36 -2.55 -5.66
N PHE A 139 13.36 -2.49 -6.53
CA PHE A 139 13.34 -3.20 -7.81
C PHE A 139 14.54 -2.81 -8.69
N TYR A 140 14.76 -1.51 -8.89
CA TYR A 140 15.89 -1.00 -9.67
C TYR A 140 17.24 -1.38 -9.06
N PHE A 141 17.36 -1.33 -7.73
CA PHE A 141 18.56 -1.76 -7.02
C PHE A 141 18.90 -3.24 -7.29
N ASN A 142 17.90 -4.11 -7.32
CA ASN A 142 18.12 -5.53 -7.60
C ASN A 142 18.45 -5.79 -9.08
N LEU A 143 17.91 -5.01 -10.03
CA LEU A 143 18.20 -5.15 -11.47
C LEU A 143 19.62 -4.75 -11.89
N THR A 144 20.21 -3.75 -11.25
CA THR A 144 21.44 -3.09 -11.74
C THR A 144 22.75 -3.88 -11.55
N GLN A 145 22.69 -5.14 -11.07
CA GLN A 145 23.88 -6.00 -10.90
C GLN A 145 23.62 -7.49 -11.18
N SER A 146 22.52 -7.81 -11.89
CA SER A 146 22.33 -9.16 -12.46
C SER A 146 23.11 -9.32 -13.76
#